data_AF-A0A816AQL4-F1
#
_entry.id   AF-A0A816AQL4-F1
#
_cell.length_a   1.000
_cell.length_b   1.000
_cell.length_c   1.000
_cell.angle_alpha   90.00
_cell.angle_beta   90.00
_cell.angle_gamma   90.00
#
_symmetry.space_group_name_H-M   'P 1'
#
loop_
_entity.id
_entity.type
_entity.pdbx_description
1 polymer ?
#
loop_
_entity_poly.entity_id
_entity_poly.type
_entity_poly.pdbx_seq_one_letter_code
_entity_poly.pdbx_strand_id
1 'polypeptide(L)'
;MFKAVFIANLADRYSGHVIAVDRAIELKNAPSGEIYLHGDLIIELANKERVDAIFPGYGFLSENADFARSCESAGLCFIDLTPEKIHQLGLKRHCL
;
A
#
# COMPACT_ATOMS: atom_id res chain seq x y z
N MET A 1 -16.55 6.73 -11.97
CA MET A 1 -15.81 5.50 -12.31
C MET A 1 -14.39 5.69 -11.81
N PHE A 2 -13.97 4.90 -10.81
CA PHE A 2 -12.62 4.98 -10.25
C PHE A 2 -11.65 4.20 -11.15
N LYS A 3 -10.42 4.69 -11.29
CA LYS A 3 -9.33 3.96 -11.94
C LYS A 3 -8.41 3.43 -10.86
N ALA A 4 -8.15 2.13 -10.88
CA ALA A 4 -7.26 1.49 -9.94
C ALA A 4 -5.97 1.07 -10.65
N VAL A 5 -4.86 1.15 -9.92
CA VAL A 5 -3.55 0.64 -10.33
C VAL A 5 -3.12 -0.35 -9.27
N PHE A 6 -2.80 -1.57 -9.69
CA PHE A 6 -2.35 -2.62 -8.77
C PHE A 6 -0.84 -2.76 -8.84
N ILE A 7 -0.26 -3.17 -7.72
CA ILE A 7 1.16 -3.51 -7.63
C ILE A 7 1.26 -5.03 -7.76
N ALA A 8 2.14 -5.50 -8.63
CA ALA A 8 2.40 -6.93 -8.82
C ALA A 8 3.88 -7.20 -9.03
N ASN A 9 4.39 -8.26 -8.43
CA ASN A 9 5.71 -8.79 -8.74
C ASN A 9 5.69 -9.52 -10.10
N LEU A 10 6.84 -9.58 -10.79
CA LEU A 10 7.02 -10.45 -11.95
C LEU A 10 6.71 -11.93 -11.63
N ALA A 11 7.02 -12.36 -10.40
CA ALA A 11 6.67 -13.70 -9.91
C ALA A 11 5.15 -13.91 -9.83
N ASP A 12 4.39 -12.86 -9.51
CA ASP A 12 2.94 -12.88 -9.33
C ASP A 12 2.17 -12.60 -10.62
N ARG A 13 2.85 -12.38 -11.76
CA ARG A 13 2.21 -11.93 -13.01
C ARG A 13 1.12 -12.85 -13.56
N TYR A 14 1.08 -14.11 -13.10
CA TYR A 14 0.07 -15.11 -13.46
C TYR A 14 -0.92 -15.42 -12.33
N SER A 15 -0.80 -14.73 -11.20
CA SER A 15 -1.72 -14.87 -10.10
C SER A 15 -3.07 -14.25 -10.45
N GLY A 16 -4.16 -14.87 -9.98
CA GLY A 16 -5.52 -14.44 -10.33
C GLY A 16 -5.83 -12.97 -10.02
N HIS A 17 -5.23 -12.42 -8.96
CA HIS A 17 -5.40 -11.01 -8.58
C HIS A 17 -4.73 -10.02 -9.57
N VAL A 18 -3.71 -10.45 -10.32
CA VAL A 18 -3.05 -9.63 -11.35
C VAL A 18 -3.79 -9.74 -12.68
N ILE A 19 -4.30 -10.92 -13.01
CA ILE A 19 -5.05 -11.16 -14.26
C ILE A 19 -6.42 -10.48 -14.23
N ALA A 20 -7.04 -10.36 -13.06
CA ALA A 20 -8.37 -9.78 -12.90
C ALA A 20 -8.41 -8.25 -13.01
N VAL A 21 -7.26 -7.58 -13.18
CA VAL A 21 -7.17 -6.11 -13.14
C VAL A 21 -6.75 -5.54 -14.49
N ASP A 22 -7.32 -4.40 -14.84
CA ASP A 22 -7.02 -3.74 -16.11
C ASP A 22 -5.59 -3.17 -16.16
N ARG A 23 -5.00 -2.89 -15.00
CA ARG A 23 -3.69 -2.24 -14.89
C ARG A 23 -2.92 -2.70 -13.65
N ALA A 24 -1.83 -3.40 -13.88
CA ALA A 24 -0.83 -3.76 -12.86
C ALA A 24 0.55 -3.20 -13.22
N ILE A 25 1.29 -2.73 -12.23
CA ILE A 25 2.64 -2.17 -12.37
C ILE A 25 3.58 -2.87 -11.41
N GLU A 26 4.77 -3.20 -11.91
CA GLU A 26 5.84 -3.76 -11.10
C GLU A 26 6.62 -2.67 -10.36
N LEU A 27 6.80 -2.85 -9.05
CA LEU A 27 7.72 -2.05 -8.25
C LEU A 27 9.16 -2.43 -8.60
N LYS A 28 9.84 -1.53 -9.31
CA LYS A 28 11.24 -1.67 -9.62
C LYS A 28 12.08 -1.34 -8.38
N ASN A 29 13.23 -1.99 -8.22
CA ASN A 29 14.23 -1.73 -7.17
C ASN A 29 13.95 -2.32 -5.77
N ALA A 30 12.98 -3.22 -5.63
CA ALA A 30 12.81 -4.01 -4.41
C ALA A 30 13.14 -5.50 -4.65
N PRO A 31 13.73 -6.22 -3.66
CA PRO A 31 13.86 -7.67 -3.73
C PRO A 31 12.49 -8.32 -3.90
N SER A 32 12.37 -9.30 -4.81
CA SER A 32 11.09 -9.91 -5.20
C SER A 32 10.23 -10.45 -4.03
N GLY A 33 10.80 -10.75 -2.86
CA GLY A 33 10.04 -11.20 -1.68
C GLY A 33 9.51 -10.08 -0.78
N GLU A 34 10.03 -8.86 -0.91
CA GLU A 34 9.80 -7.77 0.05
C GLU A 34 9.16 -6.54 -0.61
N ILE A 35 8.84 -6.61 -1.91
CA ILE A 35 8.33 -5.47 -2.68
C ILE A 35 7.12 -4.78 -2.02
N TYR A 36 6.23 -5.57 -1.40
CA TYR A 36 5.01 -5.09 -0.76
C TYR A 36 5.25 -4.45 0.62
N LEU A 37 6.48 -4.55 1.15
CA LEU A 37 6.91 -3.96 2.42
C LEU A 37 7.66 -2.62 2.23
N HIS A 38 8.03 -2.28 1.00
CA HIS A 38 8.75 -1.03 0.72
C HIS A 38 7.79 0.14 0.49
N GLY A 39 7.28 0.68 1.59
CA GLY A 39 6.32 1.81 1.58
C GLY A 39 6.80 3.04 0.79
N ASP A 40 8.08 3.39 0.88
CA ASP A 40 8.63 4.55 0.17
C ASP A 40 8.51 4.39 -1.36
N LEU A 41 8.81 3.19 -1.88
CA LEU A 41 8.69 2.91 -3.32
C LEU A 41 7.22 2.92 -3.77
N ILE A 42 6.31 2.47 -2.91
CA ILE A 42 4.86 2.53 -3.17
C ILE A 42 4.40 3.99 -3.27
N ILE A 43 4.84 4.86 -2.36
CA ILE A 43 4.52 6.29 -2.38
C ILE A 43 5.12 6.98 -3.60
N GLU A 44 6.37 6.66 -3.95
CA GLU A 44 7.01 7.18 -5.17
C GLU A 44 6.22 6.79 -6.43
N LEU A 45 5.81 5.53 -6.51
CA LEU A 45 4.98 5.02 -7.61
C LEU A 45 3.62 5.72 -7.65
N ALA A 46 2.97 5.90 -6.50
CA ALA A 46 1.68 6.59 -6.40
C ALA A 46 1.78 8.04 -6.92
N ASN A 47 2.83 8.76 -6.54
CA ASN A 47 3.10 10.12 -7.02
C ASN A 47 3.35 10.16 -8.53
N LYS A 48 4.14 9.20 -9.05
CA LYS A 48 4.41 9.07 -10.49
C LYS A 48 3.15 8.78 -11.30
N GLU A 49 2.30 7.92 -10.77
CA GLU A 49 1.02 7.54 -11.37
C GLU A 49 -0.10 8.54 -11.12
N ARG A 50 0.17 9.58 -10.31
CA ARG A 50 -0.77 10.65 -9.95
C ARG A 50 -2.09 10.11 -9.42
N VAL A 51 -2.00 9.12 -8.52
CA VAL A 51 -3.19 8.62 -7.82
C VAL A 51 -3.50 9.49 -6.61
N ASP A 52 -4.78 9.58 -6.27
CA ASP A 52 -5.23 10.40 -5.13
C ASP A 52 -5.20 9.63 -3.80
N ALA A 53 -5.14 8.29 -3.86
CA ALA A 53 -5.32 7.44 -2.69
C ALA A 53 -4.59 6.09 -2.81
N ILE A 54 -4.24 5.54 -1.66
CA ILE A 54 -3.66 4.19 -1.51
C ILE A 54 -4.62 3.35 -0.68
N PHE A 55 -4.99 2.19 -1.22
CA PHE A 55 -5.72 1.14 -0.49
C PHE A 55 -4.75 -0.01 -0.18
N PRO A 56 -4.35 -0.22 1.09
CA PRO A 56 -3.33 -1.21 1.44
C PRO A 56 -3.88 -2.66 1.46
N GLY A 57 -5.20 -2.85 1.46
CA GLY A 57 -5.81 -4.16 1.64
C GLY A 57 -5.67 -4.65 3.07
N TYR A 58 -5.11 -5.86 3.25
CA TYR A 58 -4.91 -6.47 4.57
C TYR A 58 -3.49 -7.06 4.68
N GLY A 59 -2.95 -7.06 5.89
CA GLY A 59 -1.56 -7.46 6.14
C GLY A 59 -0.56 -6.48 5.52
N PHE A 60 0.71 -6.89 5.43
CA PHE A 60 1.80 -6.04 4.92
C PHE A 60 1.86 -4.68 5.63
N LEU A 61 1.51 -3.61 4.91
CA LEU A 61 1.58 -2.23 5.39
C LEU A 61 0.22 -1.69 5.88
N SER A 62 -0.86 -2.46 5.84
CA SER A 62 -2.20 -1.99 6.27
C SER A 62 -2.23 -1.59 7.75
N GLU A 63 -1.45 -2.26 8.59
CA GLU A 63 -1.35 -2.00 10.02
C GLU A 63 -0.08 -1.22 10.40
N ASN A 64 0.58 -0.60 9.43
CA ASN A 64 1.78 0.19 9.68
C ASN A 64 1.44 1.68 9.79
N ALA A 65 1.42 2.19 11.02
CA ALA A 65 1.11 3.59 11.31
C ALA A 65 2.11 4.58 10.67
N ASP A 66 3.38 4.20 10.53
CA ASP A 66 4.37 5.05 9.87
C ASP A 66 4.10 5.15 8.37
N PHE A 67 3.72 4.04 7.73
CA PHE A 67 3.32 4.05 6.32
C PHE A 67 2.09 4.91 6.07
N ALA A 68 1.06 4.79 6.93
CA ALA A 68 -0.13 5.62 6.84
C ALA A 68 0.21 7.12 6.97
N ARG A 69 1.08 7.50 7.92
CA ARG A 69 1.60 8.88 8.07
C ARG A 69 2.36 9.36 6.84
N SER A 70 3.20 8.51 6.26
CA SER A 70 3.97 8.84 5.07
C SER A 70 3.07 9.06 3.86
N CYS A 71 1.98 8.29 3.71
CA CYS A 71 0.97 8.51 2.67
C CYS A 71 0.31 9.89 2.83
N GLU A 72 -0.18 10.21 4.03
CA GLU A 72 -0.82 11.51 4.31
C GLU A 72 0.16 12.67 4.09
N SER A 73 1.42 12.53 4.52
CA SER A 73 2.47 13.53 4.33
C SER A 73 2.83 13.75 2.86
N ALA A 74 2.65 12.73 2.02
CA ALA A 74 2.79 12.82 0.57
C ALA A 74 1.54 13.38 -0.13
N GLY A 75 0.49 13.74 0.62
CA GLY A 75 -0.78 14.23 0.08
C GLY A 75 -1.69 13.14 -0.48
N LEU A 76 -1.42 11.87 -0.15
CA LEU A 76 -2.20 10.71 -0.59
C LEU A 76 -3.22 10.35 0.49
N CYS A 77 -4.46 10.08 0.08
CA CYS A 77 -5.47 9.55 1.00
C CYS A 77 -5.16 8.07 1.30
N PHE A 78 -4.86 7.76 2.56
CA PHE A 78 -4.73 6.38 3.01
C PHE A 78 -6.12 5.81 3.33
N ILE A 79 -6.61 4.86 2.52
CA ILE A 79 -7.95 4.31 2.63
C ILE A 79 -7.97 3.18 3.67
N ASP A 80 -7.79 3.54 4.94
CA ASP A 80 -7.92 2.65 6.09
C ASP A 80 -8.09 3.46 7.39
N LEU A 81 -7.80 2.85 8.55
CA LEU A 81 -7.66 3.52 9.83
C LEU A 81 -6.61 4.64 9.77
N THR A 82 -6.86 5.70 10.55
CA THR A 82 -5.88 6.78 10.73
C THR A 82 -4.63 6.24 11.43
N PRO A 83 -3.46 6.86 11.21
CA PRO A 83 -2.22 6.40 11.83
C PRO A 83 -2.29 6.28 13.36
N GLU A 84 -3.03 7.17 14.02
CA GLU A 84 -3.24 7.16 15.47
C GLU A 84 -4.03 5.93 15.91
N LYS A 85 -5.09 5.57 15.18
CA LYS A 85 -5.91 4.39 15.47
C LYS A 85 -5.13 3.10 15.24
N ILE A 86 -4.35 3.03 14.17
CA ILE A 86 -3.45 1.91 13.91
C ILE A 86 -2.47 1.75 15.09
N HIS A 87 -1.85 2.84 15.52
CA HIS A 87 -0.90 2.80 16.64
C HIS A 87 -1.56 2.38 17.96
N GLN A 88 -2.74 2.92 18.27
CA GLN A 88 -3.47 2.59 19.50
C GLN A 88 -3.90 1.12 19.56
N LEU A 89 -4.47 0.59 18.47
CA LEU A 89 -4.92 -0.80 18.41
C LEU A 89 -3.76 -1.80 18.32
N GLY A 90 -2.61 -1.39 17.79
CA GLY A 90 -1.39 -2.21 17.76
C GLY A 90 -0.76 -2.42 19.15
N LEU A 91 -1.11 -1.59 20.14
CA LEU A 91 -0.61 -1.71 21.50
C LEU A 91 -1.54 -2.60 22.34
N LYS A 92 -1.09 -3.82 22.67
CA LYS A 92 -1.83 -4.77 23.54
C LYS A 92 -2.37 -4.18 24.84
N ARG A 93 -1.76 -3.11 25.36
CA ARG A 93 -2.18 -2.44 26.61
C ARG A 93 -3.35 -1.47 26.44
N HIS A 94 -3.70 -1.13 25.20
CA HIS A 94 -4.73 -0.13 24.86
C HIS A 94 -5.98 -0.74 24.21
N CYS A 95 -6.00 -2.07 23.99
CA CYS A 95 -7.22 -2.78 23.63
C CYS A 95 -8.11 -2.95 24.88
N LEU A 96 -8.98 -1.97 25.13
CA LEU A 96 -10.05 -2.00 26.14
C LEU A 96 -11.41 -2.08 25.46
#